data_AF-A0A964LYZ0-F1
#
_entry.id   AF-A0A964LYZ0-F1
#
_cell.length_a   1.000
_cell.length_b   1.000
_cell.length_c   1.000
_cell.angle_alpha   90.00
_cell.angle_beta   90.00
_cell.angle_gamma   90.00
#
_symmetry.space_group_name_H-M   'P 1'
#
loop_
_entity.id
_entity.type
_entity.pdbx_description
1 polymer ?
#
loop_
_entity_poly.entity_id
_entity_poly.type
_entity_poly.pdbx_seq_one_letter_code
_entity_poly.pdbx_strand_id
1 'polypeptide(L)'
;MTERGMTEAAARAYRLNYYWNERLECYEVWRDGEMTKRAWLPRRDDGDSFRLAAALRISVEHNRPNDSYGWVIASVDDGEVRSCYQENVPDESQRADRMRLAILRCAAAQAPKEQA
;
A
#
# COMPACT_ATOMS: atom_id res chain seq x y z
N MET A 1 -4.47 -9.10 9.64
CA MET A 1 -4.97 -7.71 9.57
C MET A 1 -6.04 -7.64 8.49
N THR A 2 -7.14 -6.92 8.71
CA THR A 2 -8.20 -6.73 7.69
C THR A 2 -7.75 -5.72 6.63
N GLU A 3 -8.41 -5.68 5.45
CA GLU A 3 -8.10 -4.67 4.42
C GLU A 3 -8.28 -3.24 4.94
N ARG A 4 -9.38 -2.99 5.67
CA ARG A 4 -9.61 -1.69 6.34
C ARG A 4 -8.48 -1.35 7.31
N GLY A 5 -8.08 -2.29 8.17
CA GLY A 5 -6.99 -2.08 9.13
C GLY A 5 -5.63 -1.84 8.46
N MET A 6 -5.34 -2.54 7.35
CA MET A 6 -4.12 -2.30 6.56
C MET A 6 -4.15 -0.91 5.92
N THR A 7 -5.30 -0.51 5.37
CA THR A 7 -5.47 0.80 4.75
C THR A 7 -5.30 1.91 5.78
N GLU A 8 -5.86 1.76 6.98
CA GLU A 8 -5.66 2.71 8.08
C GLU A 8 -4.20 2.81 8.51
N ALA A 9 -3.54 1.67 8.71
CA ALA A 9 -2.13 1.63 9.08
C ALA A 9 -1.25 2.32 8.02
N ALA A 10 -1.51 2.09 6.73
CA ALA A 10 -0.82 2.76 5.64
C ALA A 10 -1.08 4.29 5.64
N ALA A 11 -2.31 4.73 5.93
CA ALA A 11 -2.62 6.16 6.05
C ALA A 11 -1.81 6.82 7.17
N ARG A 12 -1.66 6.13 8.32
CA ARG A 12 -0.84 6.58 9.44
C ARG A 12 0.65 6.63 9.09
N ALA A 13 1.17 5.60 8.43
CA ALA A 13 2.57 5.57 7.96
C ALA A 13 2.86 6.77 7.03
N TYR A 14 1.94 7.05 6.11
CA TYR A 14 2.03 8.18 5.18
C TYR A 14 1.58 9.52 5.80
N ARG A 15 1.24 9.55 7.09
CA ARG A 15 0.86 10.78 7.82
C ARG A 15 -0.24 11.59 7.13
N LEU A 16 -1.18 10.88 6.49
CA LEU A 16 -2.31 11.53 5.82
C LEU A 16 -3.28 12.10 6.85
N ASN A 17 -3.93 13.21 6.51
CA ASN A 17 -5.14 13.64 7.20
C ASN A 17 -6.32 12.89 6.59
N TYR A 18 -6.79 11.85 7.30
CA TYR A 18 -7.80 10.92 6.81
C TYR A 18 -8.97 10.79 7.78
N TYR A 19 -10.12 10.40 7.25
CA TYR A 19 -11.24 9.91 8.05
C TYR A 19 -11.98 8.82 7.30
N TRP A 20 -12.69 7.97 8.04
CA TRP A 20 -13.49 6.89 7.45
C TRP A 20 -14.87 7.40 7.01
N ASN A 21 -15.23 7.15 5.76
CA ASN A 21 -16.55 7.41 5.22
C ASN A 21 -17.37 6.11 5.21
N GLU A 22 -18.30 5.98 6.16
CA GLU A 22 -19.17 4.79 6.29
C GLU A 22 -20.05 4.54 5.04
N ARG A 23 -20.44 5.60 4.31
CA ARG A 23 -21.30 5.47 3.12
C ARG A 23 -20.55 4.91 1.92
N LEU A 24 -19.28 5.29 1.76
CA LEU A 24 -18.44 4.87 0.63
C LEU A 24 -17.51 3.70 1.00
N GLU A 25 -17.50 3.30 2.26
CA GLU A 25 -16.64 2.27 2.84
C GLU A 25 -15.16 2.46 2.48
N CYS A 26 -14.69 3.71 2.56
CA CYS A 26 -13.32 4.07 2.25
C CYS A 26 -12.79 5.19 3.15
N TYR A 27 -11.47 5.35 3.16
CA TYR A 27 -10.85 6.53 3.74
C TYR A 27 -10.91 7.68 2.74
N GLU A 28 -11.29 8.86 3.21
CA GLU A 28 -11.16 10.09 2.44
C GLU A 28 -9.98 10.89 2.98
N VAL A 29 -9.18 11.43 2.07
CA VAL A 29 -7.96 12.17 2.42
C VAL A 29 -8.04 13.59 1.87
N TRP A 30 -7.44 14.51 2.61
CA TRP A 30 -7.13 15.84 2.11
C TRP A 30 -5.81 15.81 1.37
N ARG A 31 -5.75 16.50 0.23
CA ARG A 31 -4.50 16.76 -0.46
C ARG A 31 -4.07 18.18 -0.17
N ASP A 32 -2.78 18.40 0.07
CA ASP A 32 -2.26 19.75 0.33
C ASP A 32 -2.60 20.69 -0.83
N GLY A 33 -3.32 21.77 -0.53
CA GLY A 33 -3.77 22.76 -1.51
C GLY A 33 -5.10 22.47 -2.20
N GLU A 34 -5.74 21.32 -1.96
CA GLU A 34 -7.07 21.01 -2.50
C GLU A 34 -8.18 21.33 -1.48
N MET A 35 -9.24 22.00 -1.92
CA MET A 35 -10.45 22.25 -1.11
C MET A 35 -11.41 21.05 -1.07
N THR A 36 -11.12 20.00 -1.82
CA THR A 36 -12.01 18.84 -1.97
C THR A 36 -11.35 17.57 -1.43
N LYS A 37 -12.13 16.82 -0.67
CA LYS A 37 -11.77 15.49 -0.20
C LYS A 37 -11.89 14.51 -1.37
N ARG A 38 -11.00 13.51 -1.40
CA ARG A 38 -11.08 12.41 -2.35
C ARG A 38 -11.02 11.07 -1.64
N ALA A 39 -11.71 10.09 -2.19
CA ALA A 39 -11.54 8.70 -1.78
C ALA A 39 -10.07 8.29 -1.98
N TRP A 40 -9.52 7.61 -0.99
CA TRP A 40 -8.19 7.06 -1.00
C TRP A 40 -8.26 5.54 -0.96
N LEU A 41 -7.87 4.93 -2.08
CA LEU A 41 -8.12 3.53 -2.37
C LEU A 41 -6.83 2.83 -2.83
N PRO A 42 -5.75 2.78 -2.03
CA PRO A 42 -4.45 2.23 -2.45
C PRO A 42 -4.50 0.76 -2.87
N ARG A 43 -5.55 0.02 -2.52
CA ARG A 43 -5.80 -1.36 -2.95
C ARG A 43 -6.42 -1.46 -4.35
N ARG A 44 -7.15 -0.42 -4.80
CA ARG A 44 -8.00 -0.43 -6.01
C ARG A 44 -7.60 0.62 -7.05
N ASP A 45 -6.93 1.69 -6.63
CA ASP A 45 -6.44 2.78 -7.48
C ASP A 45 -4.92 2.73 -7.61
N ASP A 46 -4.43 2.70 -8.85
CA ASP A 46 -3.00 2.63 -9.16
C ASP A 46 -2.26 3.90 -8.75
N GLY A 47 -2.90 5.06 -8.89
CA GLY A 47 -2.30 6.33 -8.52
C GLY A 47 -2.05 6.44 -7.02
N ASP A 48 -2.99 5.99 -6.20
CA ASP A 48 -2.85 5.94 -4.75
C ASP A 48 -1.78 4.96 -4.31
N SER A 49 -1.75 3.77 -4.92
CA SER A 49 -0.72 2.78 -4.63
C SER A 49 0.68 3.27 -4.99
N PHE A 50 0.83 3.90 -6.17
CA PHE A 50 2.12 4.42 -6.63
C PHE A 50 2.62 5.58 -5.77
N ARG A 51 1.73 6.54 -5.42
CA ARG A 51 2.08 7.65 -4.52
C ARG A 51 2.47 7.15 -3.13
N LEU A 52 1.75 6.15 -2.62
CA LEU A 52 2.05 5.52 -1.33
C LEU A 52 3.44 4.86 -1.35
N ALA A 53 3.75 4.08 -2.40
CA ALA A 53 5.06 3.46 -2.55
C ALA A 53 6.19 4.48 -2.61
N ALA A 54 6.02 5.54 -3.41
CA ALA A 54 7.01 6.61 -3.54
C ALA A 54 7.25 7.34 -2.21
N ALA A 55 6.19 7.71 -1.50
CA ALA A 55 6.30 8.46 -0.26
C ALA A 55 6.96 7.66 0.87
N LEU A 56 6.70 6.36 0.93
CA LEU A 56 7.24 5.46 1.95
C LEU A 56 8.50 4.72 1.49
N ARG A 57 9.12 5.15 0.38
CA ARG A 57 10.36 4.56 -0.17
C ARG A 57 10.27 3.04 -0.36
N ILE A 58 9.09 2.55 -0.75
CA ILE A 58 8.85 1.13 -0.99
C ILE A 58 9.39 0.78 -2.38
N SER A 59 10.31 -0.17 -2.42
CA SER A 59 10.80 -0.78 -3.66
C SER A 59 9.87 -1.90 -4.10
N VAL A 60 9.59 -1.99 -5.39
CA VAL A 60 8.76 -3.04 -5.99
C VAL A 60 9.60 -3.83 -6.98
N GLU A 61 9.56 -5.15 -6.86
CA GLU A 61 10.24 -6.09 -7.74
C GLU A 61 9.24 -7.11 -8.29
N HIS A 62 9.42 -7.47 -9.56
CA HIS A 62 8.60 -8.48 -10.23
C HIS A 62 9.47 -9.65 -10.67
N ASN A 63 8.90 -10.85 -10.61
CA ASN A 63 9.49 -12.01 -11.26
C ASN A 63 9.66 -11.77 -12.77
N ARG A 64 10.57 -12.51 -13.39
CA ARG A 64 10.76 -12.49 -14.84
C ARG A 64 9.64 -13.28 -15.52
N PRO A 65 9.24 -12.94 -16.76
CA PRO A 65 8.18 -13.65 -17.47
C PRO A 65 8.44 -15.15 -17.68
N ASN A 66 9.68 -15.59 -17.62
CA ASN A 66 10.10 -16.99 -17.78
C ASN A 66 10.34 -17.74 -16.47
N ASP A 67 10.10 -17.11 -15.32
CA ASP A 67 10.17 -17.78 -14.04
C ASP A 67 9.03 -18.80 -13.92
N SER A 68 9.30 -19.93 -13.25
CA SER A 68 8.34 -21.03 -13.09
C SER A 68 7.12 -20.67 -12.24
N TYR A 69 7.16 -19.55 -11.51
CA TYR A 69 6.08 -19.07 -10.69
C TYR A 69 6.02 -17.54 -10.67
N GLY A 70 4.83 -16.98 -10.89
CA GLY A 70 4.58 -15.54 -10.85
C GLY A 70 4.60 -14.97 -9.43
N TRP A 71 5.34 -13.87 -9.22
CA TRP A 71 5.36 -13.18 -7.93
C TRP A 71 5.65 -11.67 -8.10
N VAL A 72 5.28 -10.92 -7.07
CA VAL A 72 5.66 -9.53 -6.88
C VAL A 72 6.08 -9.33 -5.43
N ILE A 73 7.11 -8.53 -5.19
CA ILE A 73 7.62 -8.21 -3.85
C ILE A 73 7.60 -6.70 -3.67
N ALA A 74 7.07 -6.25 -2.52
CA ALA A 74 7.29 -4.91 -2.01
C ALA A 74 8.27 -4.97 -0.83
N SER A 75 9.26 -4.10 -0.80
CA SER A 75 10.23 -4.05 0.30
C SER A 75 10.57 -2.63 0.74
N VAL A 76 10.88 -2.49 2.02
CA VAL A 76 11.40 -1.26 2.62
C VAL A 76 12.67 -1.60 3.40
N ASP A 77 13.62 -0.68 3.35
CA ASP A 77 14.85 -0.72 4.13
C ASP A 77 14.90 0.56 4.96
N ASP A 78 14.86 0.43 6.28
CA ASP A 78 14.94 1.55 7.23
C ASP A 78 16.38 1.81 7.72
N GLY A 79 17.36 1.10 7.15
CA GLY A 79 18.78 1.15 7.53
C GLY A 79 19.18 0.13 8.59
N GLU A 80 18.21 -0.48 9.29
CA GLU A 80 18.47 -1.53 10.28
C GLU A 80 17.92 -2.89 9.83
N VAL A 81 16.70 -2.91 9.29
CA VAL A 81 16.00 -4.13 8.89
C VAL A 81 15.34 -3.94 7.53
N ARG A 82 15.66 -4.85 6.60
CA ARG A 82 14.92 -4.98 5.35
C ARG A 82 13.67 -5.84 5.57
N SER A 83 12.49 -5.24 5.37
CA SER A 83 11.21 -5.95 5.41
C SER A 83 10.69 -6.20 3.99
N CYS A 84 10.30 -7.45 3.70
CA CYS A 84 9.83 -7.88 2.38
C CYS A 84 8.43 -8.50 2.46
N TYR A 85 7.56 -8.14 1.53
CA TYR A 85 6.18 -8.60 1.42
C TYR A 85 5.95 -9.15 0.01
N GLN A 86 5.99 -10.48 -0.12
CA GLN A 86 5.76 -11.17 -1.38
C GLN A 86 4.29 -11.53 -1.54
N GLU A 87 3.77 -11.31 -2.74
CA GLU A 87 2.47 -11.81 -3.18
C GLU A 87 2.63 -12.71 -4.40
N ASN A 88 1.89 -13.81 -4.38
CA ASN A 88 1.86 -14.79 -5.45
C ASN A 88 0.97 -14.31 -6.60
N VAL A 89 1.39 -14.54 -7.84
CA VAL A 89 0.71 -14.15 -9.07
C VAL A 89 0.46 -15.40 -9.92
N PRO A 90 -0.60 -16.18 -9.64
CA PRO A 90 -0.92 -17.39 -10.41
C PRO A 90 -1.44 -17.09 -11.81
N ASP A 91 -1.92 -15.86 -12.04
CA ASP A 91 -2.42 -15.36 -13.32
C ASP A 91 -1.95 -13.91 -13.49
N GLU A 92 -1.37 -13.61 -14.66
CA GLU A 92 -0.88 -12.29 -15.05
C GLU A 92 -1.94 -11.19 -14.96
N SER A 93 -3.22 -11.53 -15.16
CA SER A 93 -4.33 -10.59 -14.99
C SER A 93 -4.42 -10.00 -13.57
N GLN A 94 -3.86 -10.71 -12.57
CA GLN A 94 -3.85 -10.30 -11.17
C GLN A 94 -2.59 -9.50 -10.80
N ARG A 95 -1.60 -9.36 -11.67
CA ARG A 95 -0.28 -8.81 -11.28
C ARG A 95 -0.38 -7.42 -10.66
N ALA A 96 -1.14 -6.52 -11.28
CA ALA A 96 -1.33 -5.17 -10.74
C ALA A 96 -2.05 -5.20 -9.38
N ASP A 97 -3.04 -6.07 -9.23
CA ASP A 97 -3.79 -6.29 -8.00
C ASP A 97 -2.91 -6.79 -6.85
N ARG A 98 -2.08 -7.80 -7.12
CA ARG A 98 -1.10 -8.37 -6.18
C ARG A 98 -0.01 -7.37 -5.83
N MET A 99 0.43 -6.55 -6.78
CA MET A 99 1.39 -5.48 -6.54
C MET A 99 0.84 -4.44 -5.55
N ARG A 100 -0.40 -3.97 -5.78
CA ARG A 100 -1.06 -3.03 -4.86
C ARG A 100 -1.20 -3.61 -3.46
N LEU A 101 -1.52 -4.90 -3.35
CA LEU A 101 -1.59 -5.60 -2.07
C LEU A 101 -0.21 -5.67 -1.37
N ALA A 102 0.86 -6.03 -2.10
CA ALA A 102 2.20 -6.08 -1.55
C ALA A 102 2.64 -4.70 -1.02
N ILE A 103 2.43 -3.63 -1.81
CA ILE A 103 2.69 -2.24 -1.42
C ILE A 103 1.89 -1.90 -0.16
N LEU A 104 0.60 -2.21 -0.13
CA LEU A 104 -0.27 -1.88 1.00
C LEU A 104 0.18 -2.58 2.29
N ARG A 105 0.58 -3.86 2.21
CA ARG A 105 1.10 -4.60 3.37
C ARG A 105 2.42 -4.02 3.86
N CYS A 106 3.30 -3.67 2.93
CA CYS A 106 4.58 -3.03 3.25
C CYS A 106 4.38 -1.66 3.92
N ALA A 107 3.47 -0.84 3.38
CA ALA A 107 3.12 0.46 3.96
C ALA A 107 2.48 0.33 5.35
N ALA A 108 1.55 -0.61 5.52
CA ALA A 108 0.89 -0.86 6.80
C ALA A 108 1.89 -1.24 7.91
N ALA A 109 2.94 -1.98 7.57
CA ALA A 109 3.96 -2.38 8.53
C ALA A 109 4.88 -1.23 8.98
N GLN A 110 4.96 -0.15 8.21
CA GLN A 110 5.68 1.07 8.56
C GLN A 110 4.87 2.01 9.48
N ALA A 111 3.63 1.65 9.83
CA ALA A 111 2.83 2.45 10.75
C ALA A 111 3.56 2.59 12.10
N PRO A 112 3.59 3.79 12.70
CA PRO A 112 4.14 3.97 14.04
C PRO A 112 3.45 2.99 15.02
N LYS A 113 4.25 2.28 15.81
CA LYS A 113 3.71 1.49 16.93
C LYS A 113 3.03 2.47 17.89
N GLU A 114 1.79 2.21 18.25
CA GLU A 114 1.15 2.94 19.35
C GLU A 114 2.02 2.74 20.60
N GLN A 115 2.45 3.84 21.23
CA GLN A 115 3.09 3.78 22.54
C GLN A 115 2.02 3.29 23.52
N ALA A 116 2.28 2.14 24.14
CA ALA A 116 1.45 1.55 25.18
C ALA A 116 1.42 2.41 26.45
#